data_AF-A0A975MY84-F1
#
_entry.id   AF-A0A975MY84-F1
#
_cell.length_a   1.000
_cell.length_b   1.000
_cell.length_c   1.000
_cell.angle_alpha   90.00
_cell.angle_beta   90.00
_cell.angle_gamma   90.00
#
_symmetry.space_group_name_H-M   'P 1'
#
loop_
_entity.id
_entity.type
_entity.pdbx_description
1 polymer ?
#
loop_
_entity_poly.entity_id
_entity_poly.type
_entity_poly.pdbx_seq_one_letter_code
_entity_poly.pdbx_strand_id
1 'polypeptide(L)'
;MTQQRTWLDVPFPEKDEAKALGARWDPAAKRWYAPRPGMAGLARWAARPDVPDLLPGEDRAFGSGLFVDLVPSSCWFTNVRYCVSVQDWERLRRMLVARARQRCEICGRGEDRDTQRWLEAHERWSYDRPTRTQTLRRLILLCGDCHRTTHYGLAQVRGQEAAAFDHLRAVTGLNAAAAHEHVREAFAVWRRRSRLSWSLDLTMLTDAGITLATPPEADRRGGIAEQELRR
;
A
#
# COMPACT_ATOMS: atom_id res chain seq x y z
N MET A 1 13.33 -16.61 35.25
CA MET A 1 13.72 -15.32 34.63
C MET A 1 13.07 -15.23 33.26
N THR A 2 12.07 -14.38 33.07
CA THR A 2 11.45 -14.14 31.76
C THR A 2 12.49 -13.54 30.83
N GLN A 3 12.84 -14.23 29.75
CA GLN A 3 13.77 -13.69 28.73
C GLN A 3 13.21 -12.38 28.18
N GLN A 4 13.94 -11.28 28.41
CA GLN A 4 13.54 -9.95 27.97
C GLN A 4 13.83 -9.82 26.47
N ARG A 5 12.82 -10.13 25.65
CA ARG A 5 12.90 -9.95 24.19
C ARG A 5 12.73 -8.49 23.80
N THR A 6 13.39 -8.07 22.71
CA THR A 6 13.24 -6.73 22.12
C THR A 6 12.63 -6.85 20.73
N TRP A 7 11.58 -6.10 20.42
CA TRP A 7 10.96 -6.11 19.10
C TRP A 7 11.83 -5.41 18.05
N LEU A 8 11.71 -5.86 16.80
CA LEU A 8 12.43 -5.33 15.66
C LEU A 8 11.48 -5.01 14.51
N ASP A 9 11.80 -3.97 13.75
CA ASP A 9 11.14 -3.57 12.51
C ASP A 9 12.06 -3.94 11.34
N VAL A 10 12.12 -5.24 11.02
CA VAL A 10 12.99 -5.78 9.96
C VAL A 10 12.24 -5.77 8.63
N PRO A 11 12.68 -4.99 7.62
CA PRO A 11 12.11 -5.05 6.28
C PRO A 11 12.27 -6.44 5.66
N PHE A 12 11.31 -6.86 4.84
CA PHE A 12 11.35 -8.18 4.21
C PHE A 12 12.66 -8.51 3.46
N PRO A 13 13.28 -7.60 2.68
CA PRO A 13 14.55 -7.87 2.00
C PRO A 13 15.73 -8.12 2.96
N GLU A 14 15.63 -7.66 4.21
CA GLU A 14 16.70 -7.69 5.21
C GLU A 14 16.52 -8.85 6.22
N LYS A 15 15.47 -9.65 6.05
CA LYS A 15 15.07 -10.72 6.99
C LYS A 15 16.16 -11.77 7.20
N ASP A 16 16.89 -12.12 6.15
CA ASP A 16 17.89 -13.19 6.20
C ASP A 16 19.15 -12.72 6.94
N GLU A 17 19.51 -11.44 6.79
CA GLU A 17 20.60 -10.82 7.54
C GLU A 17 20.23 -10.68 9.03
N ALA A 18 19.01 -10.23 9.35
CA ALA A 18 18.54 -10.18 10.73
C ALA A 18 18.54 -11.57 11.38
N LYS A 19 18.10 -12.60 10.65
CA LYS A 19 18.12 -13.99 11.10
C LYS A 19 19.54 -14.50 11.34
N ALA A 20 20.49 -14.18 10.45
CA ALA A 20 21.90 -14.53 10.61
C ALA A 20 22.51 -13.89 11.86
N LEU A 21 22.09 -12.67 12.20
CA LEU A 21 22.47 -11.95 13.41
C LEU A 21 21.71 -12.41 14.67
N GLY A 22 20.90 -13.46 14.57
CA GLY A 22 20.25 -14.12 15.70
C GLY A 22 18.84 -13.63 16.01
N ALA A 23 18.24 -12.78 15.18
CA ALA A 23 16.82 -12.44 15.31
C ALA A 23 15.93 -13.69 15.13
N ARG A 24 14.72 -13.62 15.68
CA ARG A 24 13.70 -14.67 15.63
C ARG A 24 12.38 -14.08 15.18
N TRP A 25 11.55 -14.90 14.53
CA TRP A 25 10.21 -14.51 14.08
C TRP A 25 9.16 -15.01 15.07
N ASP A 26 8.26 -14.13 15.50
CA ASP A 26 7.06 -14.50 16.24
C ASP A 26 5.87 -14.58 15.26
N PRO A 27 5.32 -15.77 14.97
CA PRO A 27 4.22 -15.92 14.02
C PRO A 27 2.89 -15.37 14.55
N ALA A 28 2.69 -15.31 15.87
CA ALA A 28 1.48 -14.76 16.46
C ALA A 28 1.49 -13.23 16.40
N ALA A 29 2.61 -12.61 16.75
CA ALA A 29 2.80 -11.16 16.63
C ALA A 29 3.08 -10.71 15.19
N LYS A 30 3.39 -11.65 14.29
CA LYS A 30 3.93 -11.41 12.94
C LYS A 30 5.04 -10.35 12.96
N ARG A 31 6.00 -10.49 13.89
CA ARG A 31 7.06 -9.50 14.13
C ARG A 31 8.38 -10.17 14.48
N TRP A 32 9.48 -9.58 14.01
CA TRP A 32 10.83 -9.99 14.36
C TRP A 32 11.19 -9.52 15.77
N TYR A 33 11.99 -10.32 16.49
CA TYR A 33 12.50 -9.95 17.81
C TYR A 33 13.94 -10.43 18.02
N ALA A 34 14.68 -9.67 18.83
CA ALA A 34 15.93 -10.11 19.43
C ALA A 34 15.60 -10.95 20.67
N PRO A 35 16.09 -12.21 20.76
CA PRO A 35 15.78 -13.09 21.90
C PRO A 35 16.49 -12.67 23.20
N ARG A 36 17.52 -11.84 23.11
CA ARG A 36 18.30 -11.32 24.26
C ARG A 36 18.55 -9.82 24.09
N PRO A 37 18.64 -9.05 25.19
CA PRO A 37 19.04 -7.64 25.11
C PRO A 37 20.51 -7.50 24.69
N GLY A 38 20.89 -6.31 24.20
CA GLY A 38 22.29 -5.97 23.89
C GLY A 38 22.86 -6.57 22.60
N MET A 39 22.02 -7.14 21.72
CA MET A 39 22.45 -7.65 20.41
C MET A 39 22.73 -6.49 19.43
N ALA A 40 23.88 -5.84 19.54
CA ALA A 40 24.24 -4.62 18.81
C ALA A 40 24.09 -4.73 17.27
N GLY A 41 24.35 -5.91 16.69
CA GLY A 41 24.14 -6.15 15.26
C GLY A 41 22.68 -5.96 14.79
N LEU A 42 21.72 -6.06 15.72
CA LEU A 42 20.29 -5.86 15.43
C LEU A 42 19.82 -4.41 15.64
N ALA A 43 20.69 -3.51 16.11
CA ALA A 43 20.31 -2.16 16.55
C ALA A 43 19.67 -1.32 15.44
N ARG A 44 20.07 -1.50 14.17
CA ARG A 44 19.47 -0.77 13.05
C ARG A 44 18.00 -1.09 12.78
N TRP A 45 17.52 -2.24 13.27
CA TRP A 45 16.11 -2.64 13.20
C TRP A 45 15.39 -2.43 14.52
N ALA A 46 15.97 -1.73 15.50
CA ALA A 46 15.32 -1.47 16.77
C ALA A 46 13.91 -0.92 16.54
N ALA A 47 12.93 -1.50 17.24
CA ALA A 47 11.54 -1.08 17.12
C ALA A 47 11.40 0.43 17.36
N ARG A 48 10.73 1.10 16.43
CA ARG A 48 10.28 2.48 16.61
C ARG A 48 8.91 2.46 17.31
N PRO A 49 8.41 3.62 17.80
CA PRO A 49 7.05 3.73 18.31
C PRO A 49 6.04 3.13 17.33
N ASP A 50 4.98 2.50 17.83
CA ASP A 50 3.95 1.95 16.94
C ASP A 50 3.19 3.09 16.24
N VAL A 51 2.71 2.79 15.03
CA VAL A 51 1.90 3.73 14.24
C VAL A 51 0.47 3.66 14.78
N PRO A 52 -0.23 4.79 14.99
CA PRO A 52 -1.61 4.77 15.46
C PRO A 52 -2.54 4.06 14.46
N ASP A 53 -3.52 3.31 14.97
CA ASP A 53 -4.50 2.60 14.14
C ASP A 53 -5.32 3.55 13.26
N LEU A 54 -5.60 4.76 13.74
CA LEU A 54 -6.18 5.84 12.96
C LEU A 54 -5.08 6.87 12.66
N LEU A 55 -4.71 7.02 11.39
CA LEU A 55 -3.70 7.99 11.01
C LEU A 55 -4.27 9.42 11.15
N PRO A 56 -3.45 10.42 11.54
CA PRO A 56 -3.90 11.80 11.67
C PRO A 56 -4.53 12.34 10.37
N GLY A 57 -5.80 12.74 10.43
CA GLY A 57 -6.52 13.24 9.26
C GLY A 57 -7.00 12.18 8.26
N GLU A 58 -6.84 10.88 8.57
CA GLU A 58 -7.36 9.80 7.72
C GLU A 58 -8.89 9.73 7.79
N ASP A 59 -9.52 9.80 6.62
CA ASP A 59 -10.93 9.49 6.45
C ASP A 59 -11.08 8.02 6.03
N ARG A 60 -11.47 7.16 6.99
CA ARG A 60 -11.69 5.74 6.72
C ARG A 60 -12.91 5.44 5.87
N ALA A 61 -13.81 6.41 5.63
CA ALA A 61 -14.90 6.26 4.68
C ALA A 61 -14.45 6.63 3.25
N PHE A 62 -13.39 7.42 3.08
CA PHE A 62 -12.87 7.82 1.77
C PHE A 62 -12.46 6.61 0.92
N GLY A 63 -12.93 6.58 -0.33
CA GLY A 63 -12.63 5.51 -1.28
C GLY A 63 -13.04 4.12 -0.78
N SER A 64 -14.17 4.02 -0.06
CA SER A 64 -14.76 2.76 0.37
C SER A 64 -15.46 2.02 -0.78
N GLY A 65 -15.58 0.70 -0.63
CA GLY A 65 -16.10 -0.17 -1.69
C GLY A 65 -15.06 -0.48 -2.77
N LEU A 66 -15.41 -1.43 -3.64
CA LEU A 66 -14.56 -1.80 -4.77
C LEU A 66 -14.89 -0.93 -5.98
N PHE A 67 -13.88 -0.27 -6.54
CA PHE A 67 -13.98 0.45 -7.79
C PHE A 67 -12.62 0.51 -8.48
N VAL A 68 -12.65 0.67 -9.80
CA VAL A 68 -11.46 0.99 -10.60
C VAL A 68 -10.94 2.37 -10.22
N ASP A 69 -9.72 2.43 -9.66
CA ASP A 69 -9.06 3.65 -9.19
C ASP A 69 -7.68 3.74 -9.82
N LEU A 70 -7.61 4.44 -10.95
CA LEU A 70 -6.38 4.56 -11.72
C LEU A 70 -5.59 5.79 -11.25
N VAL A 71 -4.39 5.52 -10.74
CA VAL A 71 -3.41 6.57 -10.45
C VAL A 71 -2.97 7.22 -11.77
N PRO A 72 -2.95 8.57 -11.88
CA PRO A 72 -2.48 9.27 -13.08
C PRO A 72 -1.07 8.83 -13.48
N SER A 73 -0.78 8.78 -14.78
CA SER A 73 0.53 8.31 -15.25
C SER A 73 1.67 9.22 -14.81
N SER A 74 1.40 10.51 -14.61
CA SER A 74 2.35 11.48 -14.03
C SER A 74 2.67 11.23 -12.55
N CYS A 75 1.95 10.33 -11.87
CA CYS A 75 2.14 9.97 -10.46
C CYS A 75 2.65 8.52 -10.29
N TRP A 76 2.81 7.75 -11.36
CA TRP A 76 3.27 6.37 -11.27
C TRP A 76 4.64 6.30 -10.57
N PHE A 77 4.88 5.20 -9.84
CA PHE A 77 6.10 4.93 -9.08
C PHE A 77 6.40 5.89 -7.91
N THR A 78 5.40 6.66 -7.46
CA THR A 78 5.45 7.46 -6.21
C THR A 78 4.40 7.03 -5.19
N ASN A 79 4.24 5.71 -5.06
CA ASN A 79 3.42 5.13 -4.00
C ASN A 79 4.06 5.36 -2.61
N VAL A 80 3.32 5.11 -1.54
CA VAL A 80 3.78 5.37 -0.17
C VAL A 80 5.00 4.53 0.15
N ARG A 81 5.04 3.27 -0.28
CA ARG A 81 6.21 2.40 -0.07
C ARG A 81 7.50 3.02 -0.62
N TYR A 82 7.44 3.71 -1.74
CA TYR A 82 8.58 4.41 -2.33
C TYR A 82 8.94 5.69 -1.57
N CYS A 83 7.95 6.37 -1.00
CA CYS A 83 8.13 7.68 -0.37
C CYS A 83 8.51 7.61 1.12
N VAL A 84 8.66 6.43 1.71
CA VAL A 84 8.96 6.26 3.15
C VAL A 84 10.19 5.38 3.36
N SER A 85 10.81 5.47 4.53
CA SER A 85 11.91 4.56 4.88
C SER A 85 11.43 3.09 4.88
N VAL A 86 12.30 2.15 4.51
CA VAL A 86 11.97 0.71 4.49
C VAL A 86 11.49 0.20 5.86
N GLN A 87 12.02 0.77 6.94
CA GLN A 87 11.62 0.46 8.31
C GLN A 87 10.21 0.97 8.62
N ASP A 88 9.87 2.19 8.18
CA ASP A 88 8.54 2.77 8.37
C ASP A 88 7.49 2.13 7.47
N TRP A 89 7.87 1.67 6.28
CA TRP A 89 6.99 0.84 5.46
C TRP A 89 6.58 -0.44 6.20
N GLU A 90 7.52 -1.11 6.88
CA GLU A 90 7.19 -2.29 7.69
C GLU A 90 6.28 -1.96 8.87
N ARG A 91 6.50 -0.81 9.54
CA ARG A 91 5.60 -0.32 10.61
C ARG A 91 4.18 -0.08 10.09
N LEU A 92 4.04 0.62 8.96
CA LEU A 92 2.74 0.89 8.32
C LEU A 92 2.05 -0.41 7.90
N ARG A 93 2.76 -1.30 7.20
CA ARG A 93 2.23 -2.59 6.75
C ARG A 93 1.72 -3.42 7.91
N ARG A 94 2.49 -3.51 9.00
CA ARG A 94 2.08 -4.25 10.21
C ARG A 94 0.84 -3.64 10.85
N MET A 95 0.80 -2.31 11.00
CA MET A 95 -0.38 -1.61 11.52
C MET A 95 -1.62 -1.91 10.67
N LEU A 96 -1.52 -1.82 9.33
CA LEU A 96 -2.65 -2.09 8.43
C LEU A 96 -3.17 -3.52 8.54
N VAL A 97 -2.27 -4.50 8.60
CA VAL A 97 -2.62 -5.92 8.75
C VAL A 97 -3.33 -6.18 10.09
N ALA A 98 -2.85 -5.57 11.17
CA ALA A 98 -3.46 -5.69 12.49
C ALA A 98 -4.84 -5.00 12.54
N ARG A 99 -4.91 -3.75 12.08
CA ARG A 99 -6.13 -2.93 12.03
C ARG A 99 -7.26 -3.60 11.23
N ALA A 100 -6.93 -4.17 10.08
CA ALA A 100 -7.90 -4.87 9.24
C ALA A 100 -8.18 -6.32 9.69
N ARG A 101 -7.60 -6.76 10.83
CA ARG A 101 -7.74 -8.11 11.38
C ARG A 101 -7.44 -9.20 10.34
N GLN A 102 -6.41 -8.97 9.52
CA GLN A 102 -5.99 -9.88 8.44
C GLN A 102 -7.10 -10.19 7.43
N ARG A 103 -7.94 -9.21 7.12
CA ARG A 103 -8.99 -9.32 6.10
C ARG A 103 -8.94 -8.13 5.17
N CYS A 104 -9.35 -8.35 3.92
CA CYS A 104 -9.58 -7.29 2.96
C CYS A 104 -10.66 -6.34 3.51
N GLU A 105 -10.36 -5.05 3.58
CA GLU A 105 -11.31 -4.01 4.04
C GLU A 105 -12.43 -3.74 3.03
N ILE A 106 -12.36 -4.31 1.83
CA ILE A 106 -13.41 -4.22 0.80
C ILE A 106 -14.32 -5.46 0.81
N CYS A 107 -13.75 -6.66 0.61
CA CYS A 107 -14.54 -7.88 0.41
C CYS A 107 -14.53 -8.85 1.59
N GLY A 108 -13.82 -8.53 2.69
CA GLY A 108 -13.75 -9.34 3.91
C GLY A 108 -12.93 -10.63 3.81
N ARG A 109 -12.43 -11.00 2.62
CA ARG A 109 -11.60 -12.20 2.43
C ARG A 109 -10.23 -12.04 3.06
N GLY A 110 -9.75 -13.09 3.72
CA GLY A 110 -8.39 -13.19 4.25
C GLY A 110 -7.39 -13.74 3.23
N GLU A 111 -6.15 -13.90 3.68
CA GLU A 111 -5.11 -14.60 2.93
C GLU A 111 -5.49 -16.06 2.69
N ASP A 112 -5.08 -16.60 1.54
CA ASP A 112 -5.26 -17.99 1.17
C ASP A 112 -4.09 -18.41 0.28
N ARG A 113 -3.31 -19.38 0.76
CA ARG A 113 -2.07 -19.80 0.10
C ARG A 113 -2.32 -20.66 -1.12
N ASP A 114 -3.39 -21.45 -1.11
CA ASP A 114 -3.71 -22.38 -2.19
C ASP A 114 -4.17 -21.62 -3.42
N THR A 115 -4.94 -20.55 -3.20
CA THR A 115 -5.37 -19.63 -4.27
C THR A 115 -4.40 -18.46 -4.48
N GLN A 116 -3.26 -18.44 -3.79
CA GLN A 116 -2.27 -17.36 -3.80
C GLN A 116 -2.87 -15.96 -3.58
N ARG A 117 -3.91 -15.87 -2.75
CA ARG A 117 -4.54 -14.61 -2.36
C ARG A 117 -3.78 -14.02 -1.18
N TRP A 118 -3.02 -12.97 -1.45
CA TRP A 118 -2.30 -12.21 -0.44
C TRP A 118 -3.05 -10.94 -0.07
N LEU A 119 -2.68 -10.32 1.06
CA LEU A 119 -3.15 -9.00 1.45
C LEU A 119 -2.08 -7.95 1.17
N GLU A 120 -2.48 -6.86 0.54
CA GLU A 120 -1.63 -5.78 0.06
C GLU A 120 -2.15 -4.45 0.60
N ALA A 121 -1.23 -3.60 1.07
CA ALA A 121 -1.57 -2.22 1.42
C ALA A 121 -1.75 -1.40 0.14
N HIS A 122 -2.76 -0.55 0.13
CA HIS A 122 -3.12 0.27 -1.02
C HIS A 122 -3.46 1.69 -0.58
N GLU A 123 -3.10 2.68 -1.42
CA GLU A 123 -3.33 4.09 -1.15
C GLU A 123 -4.58 4.62 -1.86
N ARG A 124 -5.41 5.38 -1.13
CA ARG A 124 -6.46 6.22 -1.74
C ARG A 124 -6.02 7.68 -1.76
N TRP A 125 -6.17 8.28 -2.94
CA TRP A 125 -5.70 9.63 -3.22
C TRP A 125 -6.85 10.57 -3.57
N SER A 126 -6.83 11.79 -3.04
CA SER A 126 -7.60 12.90 -3.60
C SER A 126 -6.71 13.74 -4.52
N TYR A 127 -7.32 14.36 -5.53
CA TYR A 127 -6.62 15.17 -6.51
C TYR A 127 -7.30 16.54 -6.60
N ASP A 128 -6.62 17.58 -6.11
CA ASP A 128 -7.09 18.96 -6.21
C ASP A 128 -6.50 19.66 -7.43
N ARG A 129 -7.35 19.99 -8.41
CA ARG A 129 -6.91 20.52 -9.71
C ARG A 129 -6.38 21.97 -9.61
N PRO A 130 -7.02 22.90 -8.87
CA PRO A 130 -6.51 24.25 -8.69
C PRO A 130 -5.08 24.30 -8.12
N THR A 131 -4.81 23.58 -7.02
CA THR A 131 -3.46 23.56 -6.41
C THR A 131 -2.53 22.54 -7.04
N ARG A 132 -3.06 21.64 -7.88
CA ARG A 132 -2.35 20.48 -8.46
C ARG A 132 -1.75 19.58 -7.38
N THR A 133 -2.51 19.33 -6.32
CA THR A 133 -2.07 18.50 -5.19
C THR A 133 -2.71 17.11 -5.24
N GLN A 134 -1.89 16.08 -5.17
CA GLN A 134 -2.26 14.70 -4.87
C GLN A 134 -2.06 14.47 -3.37
N THR A 135 -3.15 14.32 -2.62
CA THR A 135 -3.12 14.11 -1.16
C THR A 135 -3.45 12.67 -0.82
N LEU A 136 -2.64 12.04 0.03
CA LEU A 136 -2.95 10.74 0.60
C LEU A 136 -4.09 10.89 1.59
N ARG A 137 -5.21 10.21 1.34
CA ARG A 137 -6.41 10.31 2.19
C ARG A 137 -6.66 9.07 3.04
N ARG A 138 -6.17 7.92 2.60
CA ARG A 138 -6.36 6.65 3.31
C ARG A 138 -5.34 5.61 2.86
N LEU A 139 -4.90 4.81 3.82
CA LEU A 139 -4.26 3.53 3.54
C LEU A 139 -5.29 2.42 3.80
N ILE A 140 -5.40 1.44 2.92
CA ILE A 140 -6.39 0.38 3.02
C ILE A 140 -5.75 -0.97 2.73
N LEU A 141 -6.13 -2.02 3.47
CA LEU A 141 -5.65 -3.38 3.22
C LEU A 141 -6.61 -4.13 2.29
N LEU A 142 -6.10 -4.56 1.13
CA LEU A 142 -6.87 -5.22 0.07
C LEU A 142 -6.36 -6.64 -0.18
N CYS A 143 -7.25 -7.56 -0.56
CA CYS A 143 -6.79 -8.83 -1.16
C CYS A 143 -6.32 -8.61 -2.60
N GLY A 144 -5.47 -9.51 -3.11
CA GLY A 144 -4.92 -9.43 -4.47
C GLY A 144 -5.98 -9.25 -5.57
N ASP A 145 -7.20 -9.78 -5.41
CA ASP A 145 -8.29 -9.58 -6.37
C ASP A 145 -8.85 -8.15 -6.35
N CYS A 146 -9.11 -7.62 -5.14
CA CYS A 146 -9.58 -6.23 -4.98
C CYS A 146 -8.49 -5.25 -5.41
N HIS A 147 -7.23 -5.55 -5.10
CA HIS A 147 -6.07 -4.74 -5.49
C HIS A 147 -5.91 -4.71 -7.01
N ARG A 148 -5.95 -5.88 -7.67
CA ARG A 148 -5.94 -6.01 -9.14
C ARG A 148 -7.09 -5.27 -9.81
N THR A 149 -8.30 -5.37 -9.25
CA THR A 149 -9.49 -4.68 -9.77
C THR A 149 -9.38 -3.16 -9.65
N THR A 150 -8.81 -2.70 -8.54
CA THR A 150 -8.53 -1.28 -8.33
C THR A 150 -7.54 -0.77 -9.39
N HIS A 151 -6.47 -1.52 -9.64
CA HIS A 151 -5.48 -1.25 -10.69
C HIS A 151 -5.87 -1.85 -12.06
N TYR A 152 -7.11 -1.62 -12.51
CA TYR A 152 -7.67 -2.27 -13.70
C TYR A 152 -6.83 -2.09 -14.98
N GLY A 153 -6.24 -0.89 -15.19
CA GLY A 153 -5.38 -0.66 -16.36
C GLY A 153 -4.13 -1.54 -16.39
N LEU A 154 -3.54 -1.83 -15.22
CA LEU A 154 -2.43 -2.78 -15.11
C LEU A 154 -2.92 -4.22 -15.34
N ALA A 155 -4.12 -4.56 -14.87
CA ALA A 155 -4.72 -5.86 -15.13
C ALA A 155 -4.93 -6.10 -16.63
N GLN A 156 -5.34 -5.08 -17.39
CA GLN A 156 -5.46 -5.16 -18.86
C GLN A 156 -4.11 -5.44 -19.53
N VAL A 157 -3.07 -4.67 -19.18
CA VAL A 157 -1.71 -4.88 -19.72
C VAL A 157 -1.19 -6.29 -19.43
N ARG A 158 -1.55 -6.86 -18.29
CA ARG A 158 -1.15 -8.22 -17.88
C ARG A 158 -2.07 -9.34 -18.38
N GLY A 159 -3.10 -9.04 -19.18
CA GLY A 159 -4.06 -10.03 -19.66
C GLY A 159 -4.98 -10.61 -18.58
N GLN A 160 -5.13 -9.92 -17.45
CA GLN A 160 -5.95 -10.32 -16.30
C GLN A 160 -7.28 -9.55 -16.21
N GLU A 161 -7.69 -8.94 -17.32
CA GLU A 161 -8.88 -8.09 -17.40
C GLU A 161 -10.16 -8.83 -16.99
N ALA A 162 -10.43 -9.99 -17.59
CA ALA A 162 -11.65 -10.76 -17.32
C ALA A 162 -11.80 -11.07 -15.82
N ALA A 163 -10.71 -11.51 -15.17
CA ALA A 163 -10.70 -11.80 -13.73
C ALA A 163 -10.90 -10.55 -12.86
N ALA A 164 -10.44 -9.38 -13.30
CA ALA A 164 -10.69 -8.11 -12.60
C ALA A 164 -12.15 -7.65 -12.77
N PHE A 165 -12.69 -7.78 -13.98
CA PHE A 165 -14.06 -7.42 -14.31
C PHE A 165 -15.09 -8.30 -13.58
N ASP A 166 -14.88 -9.60 -13.56
CA ASP A 166 -15.75 -10.53 -12.82
C ASP A 166 -15.70 -10.28 -11.32
N HIS A 167 -14.51 -9.99 -10.78
CA HIS A 167 -14.38 -9.65 -9.37
C HIS A 167 -15.04 -8.32 -9.00
N LEU A 168 -14.92 -7.29 -9.86
CA LEU A 168 -15.62 -6.02 -9.71
C LEU A 168 -17.13 -6.26 -9.56
N ARG A 169 -17.72 -7.01 -10.49
CA ARG A 169 -19.15 -7.32 -10.48
C ARG A 169 -19.56 -8.13 -9.26
N ALA A 170 -18.79 -9.17 -8.91
CA ALA A 170 -19.09 -10.03 -7.78
C ALA A 170 -19.12 -9.28 -6.44
N VAL A 171 -18.27 -8.28 -6.25
CA VAL A 171 -18.21 -7.50 -4.99
C VAL A 171 -19.19 -6.34 -4.98
N THR A 172 -19.39 -5.67 -6.13
CA THR A 172 -20.23 -4.46 -6.21
C THR A 172 -21.70 -4.76 -6.51
N GLY A 173 -22.01 -5.94 -7.05
CA GLY A 173 -23.34 -6.27 -7.57
C GLY A 173 -23.67 -5.61 -8.90
N LEU A 174 -22.73 -4.89 -9.54
CA LEU A 174 -22.95 -4.25 -10.83
C LEU A 174 -23.27 -5.31 -11.91
N ASN A 175 -24.30 -5.02 -12.70
CA ASN A 175 -24.52 -5.77 -13.94
C ASN A 175 -23.41 -5.45 -14.96
N ALA A 176 -23.32 -6.25 -16.03
CA ALA A 176 -22.24 -6.13 -16.99
C ALA A 176 -22.20 -4.74 -17.66
N ALA A 177 -23.35 -4.15 -18.01
CA ALA A 177 -23.39 -2.84 -18.64
C ALA A 177 -22.89 -1.73 -17.69
N ALA A 178 -23.35 -1.73 -16.44
CA ALA A 178 -22.94 -0.77 -15.43
C ALA A 178 -21.46 -0.91 -15.05
N ALA A 179 -20.93 -2.14 -15.01
CA ALA A 179 -19.50 -2.37 -14.77
C ALA A 179 -18.62 -1.86 -15.92
N HIS A 180 -19.03 -2.05 -17.18
CA HIS A 180 -18.30 -1.46 -18.32
C HIS A 180 -18.34 0.07 -18.27
N GLU A 181 -19.48 0.65 -17.93
CA GLU A 181 -19.61 2.09 -17.76
C GLU A 181 -18.68 2.63 -16.67
N HIS A 182 -18.67 1.98 -15.50
CA HIS A 182 -17.75 2.28 -14.40
C HIS A 182 -16.27 2.30 -14.86
N VAL A 183 -15.85 1.26 -15.58
CA VAL A 183 -14.49 1.16 -16.13
C VAL A 183 -14.23 2.33 -17.07
N ARG A 184 -15.15 2.60 -18.01
CA ARG A 184 -15.02 3.68 -19.00
C ARG A 184 -14.87 5.06 -18.33
N GLU A 185 -15.67 5.34 -17.31
CA GLU A 185 -15.60 6.57 -16.52
C GLU A 185 -14.27 6.70 -15.78
N ALA A 186 -13.79 5.63 -15.14
CA ALA A 186 -12.51 5.60 -14.45
C ALA A 186 -11.35 5.92 -15.41
N PHE A 187 -11.35 5.37 -16.62
CA PHE A 187 -10.36 5.71 -17.66
C PHE A 187 -10.50 7.16 -18.16
N ALA A 188 -11.71 7.72 -18.21
CA ALA A 188 -11.90 9.12 -18.55
C ALA A 188 -11.32 10.06 -17.48
N VAL A 189 -11.51 9.74 -16.20
CA VAL A 189 -10.87 10.45 -15.08
C VAL A 189 -9.35 10.35 -15.19
N TRP A 190 -8.82 9.15 -15.39
CA TRP A 190 -7.39 8.91 -15.57
C TRP A 190 -6.80 9.76 -16.70
N ARG A 191 -7.37 9.71 -17.91
CA ARG A 191 -6.91 10.53 -19.06
C ARG A 191 -6.86 12.02 -18.75
N ARG A 192 -7.84 12.55 -18.00
CA ARG A 192 -7.86 13.97 -17.61
C ARG A 192 -6.76 14.29 -16.61
N ARG A 193 -6.58 13.47 -15.58
CA ARG A 193 -5.59 13.70 -14.51
C ARG A 193 -4.15 13.49 -14.98
N SER A 194 -3.92 12.55 -15.89
CA SER A 194 -2.60 12.25 -16.47
C SER A 194 -2.04 13.39 -17.34
N ARG A 195 -2.82 14.41 -17.68
CA ARG A 195 -2.37 15.62 -18.40
C ARG A 195 -1.69 16.66 -17.49
N LEU A 196 -1.70 16.44 -16.19
CA LEU A 196 -1.17 17.37 -15.19
C LEU A 196 -0.05 16.69 -14.39
N SER A 197 0.94 17.47 -13.97
CA SER A 197 1.85 17.07 -12.91
C SER A 197 1.24 17.42 -11.56
N TRP A 198 1.49 16.57 -10.55
CA TRP A 198 0.88 16.69 -9.23
C TRP A 198 1.96 16.76 -8.15
N SER A 199 1.87 17.76 -7.28
CA SER A 199 2.64 17.81 -6.04
C SER A 199 2.05 16.83 -5.03
N LEU A 200 2.90 16.20 -4.22
CA LEU A 200 2.47 15.17 -3.29
C LEU A 200 2.30 15.73 -1.88
N ASP A 201 1.18 15.40 -1.26
CA ASP A 201 0.90 15.69 0.13
C ASP A 201 0.79 14.36 0.91
N LEU A 202 1.79 14.15 1.77
CA LEU A 202 1.93 13.00 2.67
C LEU A 202 1.88 13.42 4.14
N THR A 203 1.29 14.58 4.46
CA THR A 203 1.21 15.11 5.83
C THR A 203 0.62 14.11 6.81
N MET A 204 -0.40 13.35 6.40
CA MET A 204 -0.98 12.23 7.16
C MET A 204 0.06 11.22 7.67
N LEU A 205 1.14 10.99 6.92
CA LEU A 205 2.22 10.08 7.32
C LEU A 205 3.22 10.78 8.25
N THR A 206 3.65 11.99 7.92
CA THR A 206 4.63 12.72 8.75
C THR A 206 4.07 13.02 10.13
N ASP A 207 2.78 13.36 10.21
CA ASP A 207 2.08 13.60 11.48
C ASP A 207 1.91 12.32 12.30
N ALA A 208 1.96 11.15 11.66
CA ALA A 208 2.00 9.84 12.32
C ALA A 208 3.43 9.39 12.71
N GLY A 209 4.45 10.23 12.54
CA GLY A 209 5.84 9.90 12.85
C GLY A 209 6.48 8.92 11.85
N ILE A 210 6.08 8.97 10.58
CA ILE A 210 6.70 8.24 9.47
C ILE A 210 7.79 9.11 8.84
N THR A 211 8.98 8.56 8.67
CA THR A 211 10.08 9.23 7.95
C THR A 211 9.91 9.04 6.45
N LEU A 212 9.87 10.15 5.71
CA LEU A 212 9.86 10.11 4.25
C LEU A 212 11.26 9.79 3.71
N ALA A 213 11.32 8.94 2.68
CA ALA A 213 12.49 8.82 1.82
C ALA A 213 12.30 9.84 0.68
N THR A 214 13.30 10.68 0.39
CA THR A 214 13.21 11.83 -0.53
C THR A 214 12.39 11.51 -1.78
N PRO A 215 11.11 11.94 -1.84
CA PRO A 215 10.27 11.60 -2.98
C PRO A 215 10.74 12.44 -4.19
N PRO A 216 10.74 11.89 -5.42
CA PRO A 216 11.14 12.62 -6.59
C PRO A 216 10.21 13.83 -6.81
N GLU A 217 10.80 14.92 -7.31
CA GLU A 217 10.08 16.11 -7.74
C GLU A 217 9.00 15.77 -8.77
N ALA A 218 7.89 16.52 -8.74
CA ALA A 218 6.68 16.21 -9.51
C ALA A 218 6.90 16.14 -11.03
N ASP A 219 7.83 16.93 -11.57
CA ASP A 219 8.22 16.97 -12.98
C ASP A 219 9.05 15.75 -13.42
N ARG A 220 9.73 15.09 -12.48
CA ARG A 220 10.58 13.91 -12.75
C ARG A 220 9.82 12.58 -12.65
N ARG A 221 8.61 12.57 -12.10
CA ARG A 221 7.82 11.34 -11.84
C ARG A 221 7.35 10.63 -13.11
N GLY A 222 6.94 11.40 -14.13
CA GLY A 222 6.47 10.81 -15.39
C GLY A 222 7.52 9.95 -16.11
N GLY A 223 8.80 10.35 -16.05
CA GLY A 223 9.90 9.64 -16.73
C GLY A 223 10.32 8.33 -16.06
N ILE A 224 10.13 8.19 -14.75
CA ILE A 224 10.41 6.94 -14.01
C ILE A 224 9.48 5.83 -14.50
N ALA A 225 8.25 6.19 -14.87
CA ALA A 225 7.22 5.24 -15.23
C ALA A 225 7.40 4.59 -16.60
N GLU A 226 7.91 5.36 -17.57
CA GLU A 226 8.20 4.87 -18.91
C GLU A 226 9.39 3.90 -18.95
N GLN A 227 10.33 4.00 -18.00
CA GLN A 227 11.52 3.13 -17.94
C GLN A 227 11.21 1.76 -17.33
N GLU A 228 10.37 1.70 -16.31
CA GLU A 228 10.03 0.46 -15.59
C GLU A 228 8.94 -0.37 -16.30
N LEU A 229 8.02 0.25 -17.05
CA LEU A 229 7.04 -0.49 -17.89
C LEU A 229 7.68 -1.17 -19.12
N ARG A 230 8.93 -0.82 -19.45
CA ARG A 230 9.70 -1.43 -20.54
C ARG A 230 10.58 -2.60 -20.06
N ARG A 231 10.63 -2.85 -18.75
CA ARG A 231 11.33 -3.98 -18.11
C ARG A 231 10.35 -5.10 -17.79
#